data_AF-A0A239D1F3-F1
#
_entry.id   AF-A0A239D1F3-F1
#
_cell.length_a   1.000
_cell.length_b   1.000
_cell.length_c   1.000
_cell.angle_alpha   90.00
_cell.angle_beta   90.00
_cell.angle_gamma   90.00
#
_symmetry.space_group_name_H-M   'P 1'
#
loop_
_entity.id
_entity.type
_entity.pdbx_description
1 polymer ?
#
loop_
_entity_poly.entity_id
_entity_poly.type
_entity_poly.pdbx_seq_one_letter_code
_entity_poly.pdbx_strand_id
1 'polypeptide(L)'
;MKKAFIFISLVFMSNVFAQTIDRFSIDSGGASTAAGNISILYTIGEVQVAERSTATLSVSEGFIVPQLISIRIHPIVFLQGAYTNPNTGEELLMRDDLRIASSILIPTTSPYDSTTCDPSVFTTTGANAIVDWIVIELRDENDVSNVLVSQSALLQRDGDIVAIDGTSPVAINRASGNYYVAIRHRNHLGILTASTVSLSETVTNLDLSTDMNAVTGGALALRDMGNGIFAMYAGDVNSDGSILNTDVANALAVSGSINAYTGADADMDGNILNTDIALIIQPNAGRIQQF
;
A
#
# COMPACT_ATOMS: atom_id res chain seq x y z
N MET A 1 17.90 -56.54 109.26
CA MET A 1 17.53 -55.30 108.53
C MET A 1 16.81 -55.69 107.24
N LYS A 2 15.55 -55.28 107.08
CA LYS A 2 14.68 -55.64 105.95
C LYS A 2 15.11 -54.88 104.68
N LYS A 3 15.30 -55.57 103.54
CA LYS A 3 15.59 -54.95 102.24
C LYS A 3 14.28 -54.83 101.45
N ALA A 4 13.92 -53.61 101.05
CA ALA A 4 12.77 -53.30 100.22
C ALA A 4 13.18 -53.34 98.73
N PHE A 5 12.38 -53.99 97.89
CA PHE A 5 12.49 -53.97 96.43
C PHE A 5 11.55 -52.90 95.87
N ILE A 6 12.08 -51.98 95.06
CA ILE A 6 11.31 -51.04 94.23
C ILE A 6 11.55 -51.45 92.78
N PHE A 7 10.47 -51.82 92.07
CA PHE A 7 10.49 -52.17 90.65
C PHE A 7 10.32 -50.89 89.82
N ILE A 8 11.29 -50.56 88.98
CA ILE A 8 11.21 -49.48 87.99
C ILE A 8 10.94 -50.13 86.62
N SER A 9 9.81 -49.75 86.02
CA SER A 9 9.40 -50.18 84.67
C SER A 9 10.18 -49.42 83.60
N LEU A 10 10.74 -50.14 82.63
CA LEU A 10 11.55 -49.62 81.54
C LEU A 10 10.66 -49.40 80.30
N VAL A 11 10.46 -48.15 79.88
CA VAL A 11 9.72 -47.80 78.66
C VAL A 11 10.69 -47.74 77.47
N PHE A 12 10.53 -48.64 76.51
CA PHE A 12 11.24 -48.63 75.23
C PHE A 12 10.55 -47.66 74.26
N MET A 13 11.26 -46.61 73.81
CA MET A 13 10.86 -45.79 72.67
C MET A 13 11.60 -46.26 71.42
N SER A 14 10.89 -46.75 70.41
CA SER A 14 11.42 -47.01 69.07
C SER A 14 11.20 -45.77 68.19
N ASN A 15 12.26 -45.31 67.52
CA ASN A 15 12.16 -44.26 66.51
C ASN A 15 11.79 -44.89 65.17
N VAL A 16 10.69 -44.44 64.56
CA VAL A 16 10.31 -44.81 63.19
C VAL A 16 10.63 -43.63 62.28
N PHE A 17 11.49 -43.85 61.28
CA PHE A 17 11.71 -42.86 60.22
C PHE A 17 10.67 -43.07 59.12
N ALA A 18 9.89 -42.02 58.82
CA ALA A 18 9.05 -41.97 57.63
C ALA A 18 9.85 -41.31 56.49
N GLN A 19 9.77 -41.85 55.28
CA GLN A 19 10.28 -41.17 54.08
C GLN A 19 9.14 -40.36 53.44
N THR A 20 9.46 -39.12 53.05
CA THR A 20 8.58 -38.26 52.24
C THR A 20 9.03 -38.34 50.78
N ILE A 21 8.09 -38.58 49.86
CA ILE A 21 8.35 -38.51 48.42
C ILE A 21 7.87 -37.14 47.95
N ASP A 22 8.80 -36.23 47.70
CA ASP A 22 8.50 -34.94 47.07
C ASP A 22 8.28 -35.14 45.57
N ARG A 23 7.13 -34.69 45.08
CA ARG A 23 6.83 -34.67 43.64
C ARG A 23 7.38 -33.37 43.08
N PHE A 24 8.45 -33.47 42.28
CA PHE A 24 8.95 -32.34 41.49
C PHE A 24 8.30 -32.35 40.11
N SER A 25 7.73 -31.21 39.70
CA SER A 25 7.41 -30.93 38.30
C SER A 25 8.65 -30.29 37.67
N ILE A 26 9.05 -30.73 36.48
CA ILE A 26 10.06 -30.03 35.70
C ILE A 26 9.30 -29.00 34.86
N ASP A 27 9.23 -27.76 35.35
CA ASP A 27 8.49 -26.70 34.68
C ASP A 27 9.25 -26.12 33.47
N SER A 28 10.61 -26.16 33.48
CA SER A 28 11.49 -25.93 32.32
C SER A 28 12.96 -26.24 32.67
N GLY A 29 13.82 -26.49 31.68
CA GLY A 29 15.26 -26.71 31.83
C GLY A 29 15.97 -26.93 30.49
N GLY A 30 17.31 -26.94 30.47
CA GLY A 30 18.08 -27.19 29.25
C GLY A 30 19.58 -27.24 29.50
N ALA A 31 20.34 -27.83 28.58
CA ALA A 31 21.80 -27.87 28.63
C ALA A 31 22.41 -28.08 27.23
N SER A 32 23.73 -28.03 27.15
CA SER A 32 24.48 -28.44 25.97
C SER A 32 25.42 -29.59 26.31
N THR A 33 25.46 -30.61 25.47
CA THR A 33 26.48 -31.66 25.52
C THR A 33 27.31 -31.65 24.24
N ALA A 34 28.59 -31.97 24.33
CA ALA A 34 29.47 -32.03 23.17
C ALA A 34 30.33 -33.29 23.18
N ALA A 35 30.50 -33.89 22.01
CA ALA A 35 31.41 -35.01 21.78
C ALA A 35 32.15 -34.79 20.46
N GLY A 36 33.47 -34.53 20.54
CA GLY A 36 34.26 -34.14 19.38
C GLY A 36 33.80 -32.80 18.80
N ASN A 37 33.58 -32.76 17.47
CA ASN A 37 33.15 -31.55 16.76
C ASN A 37 31.62 -31.37 16.75
N ILE A 38 30.87 -32.21 17.47
CA ILE A 38 29.41 -32.16 17.52
C ILE A 38 28.99 -31.61 18.87
N SER A 39 28.21 -30.52 18.84
CA SER A 39 27.52 -29.97 20.01
C SER A 39 26.02 -30.09 19.81
N ILE A 40 25.33 -30.60 20.83
CA ILE A 40 23.87 -30.70 20.88
C ILE A 40 23.40 -29.82 22.02
N LEU A 41 22.55 -28.84 21.71
CA LEU A 41 21.76 -28.10 22.69
C LEU A 41 20.39 -28.79 22.81
N TYR A 42 19.89 -28.89 24.02
CA TYR A 42 18.53 -29.38 24.27
C TYR A 42 17.84 -28.56 25.37
N THR A 43 16.53 -28.44 25.24
CA THR A 43 15.62 -27.88 26.25
C THR A 43 14.55 -28.92 26.59
N ILE A 44 14.01 -28.83 27.80
CA ILE A 44 12.92 -29.66 28.32
C ILE A 44 11.92 -28.70 28.96
N GLY A 45 10.66 -28.75 28.53
CA GLY A 45 9.57 -27.95 29.12
C GLY A 45 9.47 -26.50 28.62
N GLU A 46 10.47 -25.97 27.92
CA GLU A 46 10.36 -24.70 27.19
C GLU A 46 10.16 -24.98 25.69
N VAL A 47 9.22 -24.29 25.05
CA VAL A 47 9.12 -24.30 23.58
C VAL A 47 10.38 -23.60 23.07
N GLN A 48 11.24 -24.33 22.36
CA GLN A 48 12.37 -23.71 21.69
C GLN A 48 11.83 -22.74 20.63
N VAL A 49 11.92 -21.44 20.90
CA VAL A 49 11.60 -20.39 19.93
C VAL A 49 12.92 -19.91 19.34
N ALA A 50 13.22 -20.38 18.14
CA ALA A 50 14.46 -20.05 17.45
C ALA A 50 14.23 -19.85 15.97
N GLU A 51 14.77 -18.74 15.47
CA GLU A 51 14.93 -18.49 14.04
C GLU A 51 16.36 -18.80 13.65
N ARG A 52 16.55 -19.80 12.79
CA ARG A 52 17.86 -20.17 12.25
C ARG A 52 17.80 -20.10 10.74
N SER A 53 18.55 -19.17 10.17
CA SER A 53 18.68 -19.01 8.72
C SER A 53 20.12 -19.17 8.27
N THR A 54 20.29 -19.91 7.18
CA THR A 54 21.50 -20.02 6.37
C THR A 54 21.11 -19.82 4.90
N ALA A 55 22.08 -19.74 3.98
CA ALA A 55 21.79 -19.54 2.55
C ALA A 55 20.89 -20.62 1.92
N THR A 56 20.74 -21.79 2.54
CA THR A 56 20.00 -22.94 1.99
C THR A 56 18.97 -23.55 2.94
N LEU A 57 18.88 -23.07 4.19
CA LEU A 57 18.00 -23.65 5.20
C LEU A 57 17.49 -22.56 6.15
N SER A 58 16.16 -22.47 6.25
CA SER A 58 15.45 -21.72 7.29
C SER A 58 14.69 -22.70 8.18
N VAL A 59 14.97 -22.67 9.48
CA VAL A 59 14.21 -23.40 10.51
C VAL A 59 13.57 -22.37 11.42
N SER A 60 12.24 -22.40 11.50
CA SER A 60 11.42 -21.61 12.42
C SER A 60 10.66 -22.58 13.32
N GLU A 61 11.00 -22.58 14.61
CA GLU A 61 10.29 -23.32 15.66
C GLU A 61 9.65 -22.28 16.58
N GLY A 62 8.33 -22.35 16.81
CA GLY A 62 7.61 -21.40 17.68
C GLY A 62 6.24 -20.96 17.15
N PHE A 63 5.71 -19.87 17.71
CA PHE A 63 4.51 -19.18 17.20
C PHE A 63 4.91 -18.33 15.99
N ILE A 64 4.69 -18.87 14.79
CA ILE A 64 4.91 -18.12 13.55
C ILE A 64 3.79 -17.08 13.44
N VAL A 65 4.14 -15.82 13.72
CA VAL A 65 3.30 -14.69 13.32
C VAL A 65 3.49 -14.53 11.81
N PRO A 66 2.43 -14.46 10.99
CA PRO A 66 2.59 -14.08 9.60
C PRO A 66 3.25 -12.70 9.55
N GLN A 67 4.49 -12.64 9.09
CA GLN A 67 5.13 -11.38 8.74
C GLN A 67 4.44 -10.87 7.48
N LEU A 68 3.82 -9.70 7.56
CA LEU A 68 3.31 -9.01 6.38
C LEU A 68 4.51 -8.60 5.54
N ILE A 69 4.71 -9.31 4.43
CA ILE A 69 5.65 -8.90 3.39
C ILE A 69 4.87 -7.94 2.51
N SER A 70 5.27 -6.67 2.55
CA SER A 70 4.69 -5.64 1.70
C SER A 70 5.76 -5.08 0.80
N ILE A 71 5.54 -5.19 -0.51
CA ILE A 71 6.32 -4.43 -1.47
C ILE A 71 6.03 -2.94 -1.31
N ARG A 72 7.03 -2.11 -1.60
CA ARG A 72 6.92 -0.65 -1.51
C ARG A 72 7.21 -0.01 -2.85
N ILE A 73 6.30 0.84 -3.30
CA ILE A 73 6.42 1.56 -4.56
C ILE A 73 6.19 3.05 -4.34
N HIS A 74 6.94 3.87 -5.08
CA HIS A 74 6.79 5.33 -5.13
C HIS A 74 6.58 5.72 -6.60
N PRO A 75 5.33 5.63 -7.11
CA PRO A 75 5.01 6.01 -8.47
C PRO A 75 4.92 7.53 -8.63
N ILE A 76 5.28 8.04 -9.81
CA ILE A 76 5.06 9.44 -10.21
C ILE A 76 4.21 9.47 -11.48
N VAL A 77 3.09 10.19 -11.44
CA VAL A 77 2.19 10.41 -12.59
C VAL A 77 1.61 11.82 -12.58
N PHE A 78 1.27 12.34 -13.76
CA PHE A 78 0.58 13.62 -13.90
C PHE A 78 -0.78 13.44 -14.56
N LEU A 79 -1.74 14.27 -14.15
CA LEU A 79 -3.08 14.33 -14.70
C LEU A 79 -3.18 15.54 -15.64
N GLN A 80 -3.57 15.32 -16.90
CA GLN A 80 -3.68 16.40 -17.88
C GLN A 80 -4.58 17.53 -17.36
N GLY A 81 -5.69 17.17 -16.70
CA GLY A 81 -6.65 18.13 -16.17
C GLY A 81 -6.00 19.10 -15.21
N ALA A 82 -5.57 18.58 -14.06
CA ALA A 82 -4.95 19.38 -13.01
C ALA A 82 -3.64 20.07 -13.45
N TYR A 83 -2.91 19.54 -14.44
CA TYR A 83 -1.70 20.19 -14.97
C TYR A 83 -1.99 21.31 -15.99
N THR A 84 -3.21 21.39 -16.51
CA THR A 84 -3.58 22.43 -17.48
C THR A 84 -3.78 23.77 -16.79
N ASN A 85 -3.34 24.86 -17.40
CA ASN A 85 -3.43 26.24 -16.87
C ASN A 85 -2.87 26.37 -15.44
N PRO A 86 -1.56 26.07 -15.24
CA PRO A 86 -0.95 26.06 -13.91
C PRO A 86 -0.96 27.45 -13.26
N ASN A 87 -0.81 27.47 -11.93
CA ASN A 87 -0.60 28.71 -11.19
C ASN A 87 0.72 29.36 -11.62
N THR A 88 0.74 30.70 -11.68
CA THR A 88 1.94 31.45 -12.05
C THR A 88 3.09 31.18 -11.07
N GLY A 89 4.22 30.72 -11.58
CA GLY A 89 5.40 30.33 -10.79
C GLY A 89 5.38 28.88 -10.29
N GLU A 90 4.35 28.10 -10.63
CA GLU A 90 4.20 26.69 -10.27
C GLU A 90 3.99 25.82 -11.54
N GLU A 91 4.61 26.16 -12.67
CA GLU A 91 4.37 25.55 -13.98
C GLU A 91 4.82 24.08 -14.11
N LEU A 92 5.42 23.51 -13.06
CA LEU A 92 5.82 22.11 -12.96
C LEU A 92 4.93 21.32 -11.97
N LEU A 93 3.91 21.96 -11.39
CA LEU A 93 2.99 21.35 -10.43
C LEU A 93 1.58 21.30 -11.01
N MET A 94 0.86 20.22 -10.70
CA MET A 94 -0.58 20.16 -10.87
C MET A 94 -1.26 21.17 -9.94
N ARG A 95 -2.45 21.63 -10.30
CA ARG A 95 -3.34 22.37 -9.40
C ARG A 95 -4.03 21.40 -8.43
N ASP A 96 -4.47 21.94 -7.31
CA ASP A 96 -5.18 21.24 -6.24
C ASP A 96 -6.53 21.91 -5.93
N ASP A 97 -7.21 22.41 -6.97
CA ASP A 97 -8.44 23.20 -6.85
C ASP A 97 -9.54 22.46 -6.09
N LEU A 98 -9.69 21.14 -6.30
CA LEU A 98 -10.62 20.29 -5.55
C LEU A 98 -10.36 20.28 -4.04
N ARG A 99 -9.09 20.40 -3.62
CA ARG A 99 -8.67 20.46 -2.22
C ARG A 99 -8.96 21.83 -1.61
N ILE A 100 -8.76 22.91 -2.36
CA ILE A 100 -8.92 24.30 -1.87
C ILE A 100 -10.31 24.89 -2.11
N ALA A 101 -11.21 24.14 -2.74
CA ALA A 101 -12.60 24.54 -2.92
C ALA A 101 -13.27 24.94 -1.60
N SER A 102 -14.30 25.79 -1.70
CA SER A 102 -15.01 26.37 -0.54
C SER A 102 -15.49 25.32 0.48
N SER A 103 -15.84 24.12 0.00
CA SER A 103 -15.82 22.88 0.75
C SER A 103 -14.90 21.91 0.01
N ILE A 104 -13.96 21.27 0.70
CA ILE A 104 -13.06 20.26 0.13
C ILE A 104 -13.91 19.24 -0.63
N LEU A 105 -13.68 19.10 -1.93
CA LEU A 105 -14.47 18.23 -2.81
C LEU A 105 -13.94 16.80 -2.84
N ILE A 106 -12.66 16.62 -2.52
CA ILE A 106 -12.02 15.30 -2.44
C ILE A 106 -12.66 14.54 -1.27
N PRO A 107 -13.34 13.40 -1.51
CA PRO A 107 -13.96 12.64 -0.44
C PRO A 107 -12.90 12.02 0.46
N THR A 108 -13.20 11.83 1.75
CA THR A 108 -12.31 11.09 2.66
C THR A 108 -12.40 9.57 2.48
N THR A 109 -13.41 9.10 1.76
CA THR A 109 -13.54 7.71 1.30
C THR A 109 -13.22 7.65 -0.18
N SER A 110 -12.36 6.72 -0.58
CA SER A 110 -11.99 6.48 -1.97
C SER A 110 -13.25 6.29 -2.84
N PRO A 111 -13.29 6.84 -4.05
CA PRO A 111 -14.37 6.57 -5.00
C PRO A 111 -14.29 5.17 -5.62
N TYR A 112 -13.19 4.45 -5.42
CA TYR A 112 -12.92 3.15 -6.07
C TYR A 112 -13.16 1.95 -5.15
N ASP A 113 -13.06 2.15 -3.83
CA ASP A 113 -13.22 1.11 -2.82
C ASP A 113 -13.69 1.71 -1.48
N SER A 114 -13.62 0.96 -0.37
CA SER A 114 -14.01 1.42 0.96
C SER A 114 -12.86 2.02 1.78
N THR A 115 -11.71 2.28 1.16
CA THR A 115 -10.54 2.85 1.83
C THR A 115 -10.82 4.29 2.24
N THR A 116 -10.36 4.67 3.43
CA THR A 116 -10.53 6.03 3.94
C THR A 116 -9.20 6.66 4.32
N CYS A 117 -9.07 7.97 4.14
CA CYS A 117 -7.96 8.76 4.68
C CYS A 117 -8.44 9.67 5.82
N ASP A 118 -7.49 10.12 6.65
CA ASP A 118 -7.78 11.14 7.66
C ASP A 118 -7.96 12.52 6.97
N PRO A 119 -8.98 13.33 7.32
CA PRO A 119 -9.18 14.64 6.70
C PRO A 119 -7.97 15.59 6.81
N SER A 120 -7.09 15.39 7.79
CA SER A 120 -5.89 16.21 7.99
C SER A 120 -4.91 16.14 6.83
N VAL A 121 -4.92 15.08 6.00
CA VAL A 121 -4.06 14.98 4.81
C VAL A 121 -4.34 16.10 3.80
N PHE A 122 -5.56 16.65 3.78
CA PHE A 122 -5.95 17.76 2.90
C PHE A 122 -5.50 19.14 3.40
N THR A 123 -4.85 19.21 4.57
CA THR A 123 -4.30 20.47 5.12
C THR A 123 -2.91 20.81 4.59
N THR A 124 -2.20 19.82 4.03
CA THR A 124 -0.89 20.00 3.38
C THR A 124 -1.01 20.93 2.16
N THR A 125 0.00 21.78 1.96
CA THR A 125 0.08 22.74 0.85
C THR A 125 1.44 22.62 0.14
N GLY A 126 1.62 23.35 -0.98
CA GLY A 126 2.83 23.27 -1.80
C GLY A 126 2.88 22.00 -2.64
N ALA A 127 4.06 21.54 -3.04
CA ALA A 127 4.26 20.37 -3.91
C ALA A 127 3.53 19.11 -3.40
N ASN A 128 3.47 18.92 -2.09
CA ASN A 128 2.90 17.71 -1.47
C ASN A 128 1.39 17.81 -1.19
N ALA A 129 0.71 18.87 -1.65
CA ALA A 129 -0.73 18.98 -1.46
C ALA A 129 -1.45 17.87 -2.25
N ILE A 130 -2.54 17.34 -1.71
CA ILE A 130 -3.29 16.26 -2.39
C ILE A 130 -4.13 16.85 -3.52
N VAL A 131 -3.99 16.27 -4.72
CA VAL A 131 -4.78 16.59 -5.92
C VAL A 131 -6.05 15.75 -5.96
N ASP A 132 -5.93 14.42 -5.83
CA ASP A 132 -7.07 13.50 -5.87
C ASP A 132 -6.71 12.06 -5.43
N TRP A 133 -7.71 11.17 -5.42
CA TRP A 133 -7.55 9.73 -5.31
C TRP A 133 -7.13 9.08 -6.63
N ILE A 134 -6.28 8.07 -6.53
CA ILE A 134 -5.87 7.23 -7.66
C ILE A 134 -5.87 5.75 -7.25
N VAL A 135 -5.92 4.85 -8.23
CA VAL A 135 -5.82 3.41 -8.02
C VAL A 135 -4.53 2.89 -8.61
N ILE A 136 -3.81 2.09 -7.82
CA ILE A 136 -2.68 1.28 -8.28
C ILE A 136 -3.16 -0.16 -8.44
N GLU A 137 -3.02 -0.70 -9.64
CA GLU A 137 -3.26 -2.12 -9.93
C GLU A 137 -1.93 -2.82 -10.16
N LEU A 138 -1.71 -3.97 -9.49
CA LEU A 138 -0.64 -4.89 -9.84
C LEU A 138 -1.21 -6.00 -10.71
N ARG A 139 -0.57 -6.25 -11.85
CA ARG A 139 -0.96 -7.27 -12.83
C ARG A 139 0.12 -8.34 -12.96
N ASP A 140 -0.30 -9.55 -13.29
CA ASP A 140 0.59 -10.72 -13.38
C ASP A 140 1.67 -10.53 -14.45
N GLU A 141 2.90 -10.99 -14.16
CA GLU A 141 4.04 -10.85 -15.09
C GLU A 141 3.85 -11.62 -16.40
N ASN A 142 3.06 -12.69 -16.38
CA ASN A 142 2.81 -13.57 -17.53
C ASN A 142 1.45 -13.33 -18.18
N ASP A 143 0.52 -12.64 -17.49
CA ASP A 143 -0.81 -12.30 -17.99
C ASP A 143 -1.25 -10.92 -17.51
N VAL A 144 -1.08 -9.92 -18.36
CA VAL A 144 -1.44 -8.52 -18.08
C VAL A 144 -2.93 -8.32 -17.80
N SER A 145 -3.81 -9.22 -18.25
CA SER A 145 -5.25 -9.12 -17.99
C SER A 145 -5.63 -9.53 -16.56
N ASN A 146 -4.75 -10.27 -15.88
CA ASN A 146 -4.97 -10.74 -14.52
C ASN A 146 -4.55 -9.67 -13.49
N VAL A 147 -5.52 -8.96 -12.92
CA VAL A 147 -5.31 -8.01 -11.83
C VAL A 147 -5.18 -8.77 -10.51
N LEU A 148 -3.99 -8.70 -9.91
CA LEU A 148 -3.63 -9.37 -8.67
C LEU A 148 -3.98 -8.56 -7.43
N VAL A 149 -3.83 -7.24 -7.51
CA VAL A 149 -4.15 -6.28 -6.45
C VAL A 149 -4.68 -5.01 -7.08
N SER A 150 -5.66 -4.38 -6.43
CA SER A 150 -6.13 -3.02 -6.72
C SER A 150 -6.21 -2.27 -5.40
N GLN A 151 -5.50 -1.15 -5.29
CA GLN A 151 -5.37 -0.41 -4.04
C GLN A 151 -5.45 1.10 -4.29
N SER A 152 -6.32 1.77 -3.52
CA SER A 152 -6.44 3.22 -3.54
C SER A 152 -5.24 3.91 -2.87
N ALA A 153 -4.82 5.03 -3.44
CA ALA A 153 -3.73 5.87 -2.98
C ALA A 153 -4.06 7.36 -3.24
N LEU A 154 -3.23 8.27 -2.75
CA LEU A 154 -3.40 9.71 -2.91
C LEU A 154 -2.34 10.25 -3.87
N LEU A 155 -2.75 11.14 -4.77
CA LEU A 155 -1.86 11.83 -5.71
C LEU A 155 -1.51 13.23 -5.19
N GLN A 156 -0.23 13.60 -5.20
CA GLN A 156 0.27 14.92 -4.81
C GLN A 156 0.49 15.83 -6.03
N ARG A 157 0.65 17.16 -5.80
CA ARG A 157 0.78 18.15 -6.88
C ARG A 157 2.03 18.00 -7.73
N ASP A 158 3.10 17.44 -7.19
CA ASP A 158 4.33 17.11 -7.91
C ASP A 158 4.30 15.74 -8.60
N GLY A 159 3.16 15.05 -8.56
CA GLY A 159 2.93 13.78 -9.22
C GLY A 159 3.20 12.55 -8.36
N ASP A 160 3.74 12.73 -7.15
CA ASP A 160 3.99 11.62 -6.22
C ASP A 160 2.67 10.92 -5.84
N ILE A 161 2.64 9.60 -5.97
CA ILE A 161 1.56 8.77 -5.45
C ILE A 161 1.98 8.20 -4.10
N VAL A 162 1.25 8.57 -3.05
CA VAL A 162 1.54 8.26 -1.66
C VAL A 162 0.41 7.45 -1.02
N ALA A 163 0.72 6.80 0.10
CA ALA A 163 -0.25 6.08 0.92
C ALA A 163 -1.31 7.04 1.51
N ILE A 164 -2.32 6.46 2.17
CA ILE A 164 -3.45 7.19 2.76
C ILE A 164 -3.07 8.18 3.89
N ASP A 165 -1.83 8.13 4.35
CA ASP A 165 -1.27 9.11 5.29
C ASP A 165 -0.78 10.40 4.61
N GLY A 166 -0.82 10.44 3.27
CA GLY A 166 -0.44 11.58 2.46
C GLY A 166 1.06 11.81 2.36
N THR A 167 1.93 10.89 2.81
CA THR A 167 3.39 11.09 2.78
C THR A 167 4.21 9.83 2.52
N SER A 168 3.79 8.66 2.99
CA SER A 168 4.56 7.43 2.86
C SER A 168 4.48 6.85 1.45
N PRO A 169 5.53 6.18 0.96
CA PRO A 169 5.41 5.33 -0.23
C PRO A 169 4.31 4.29 -0.06
N VAL A 170 3.69 3.89 -1.16
CA VAL A 170 2.58 2.93 -1.12
C VAL A 170 3.11 1.55 -0.78
N ALA A 171 2.63 0.99 0.33
CA ALA A 171 2.88 -0.38 0.73
C ALA A 171 1.72 -1.29 0.25
N ILE A 172 2.05 -2.34 -0.48
CA ILE A 172 1.08 -3.31 -1.02
C ILE A 172 1.39 -4.68 -0.43
N ASN A 173 0.40 -5.31 0.21
CA ASN A 173 0.55 -6.64 0.81
C ASN A 173 0.65 -7.72 -0.27
N ARG A 174 1.86 -7.88 -0.81
CA ARG A 174 2.21 -8.82 -1.86
C ARG A 174 3.68 -9.21 -1.71
N ALA A 175 4.01 -10.44 -2.07
CA ALA A 175 5.39 -10.89 -2.12
C ALA A 175 6.20 -10.11 -3.17
N SER A 176 7.50 -9.99 -2.94
CA SER A 176 8.45 -9.47 -3.93
C SER A 176 8.41 -10.27 -5.23
N GLY A 177 8.51 -9.59 -6.35
CA GLY A 177 8.38 -10.21 -7.68
C GLY A 177 8.31 -9.16 -8.78
N ASN A 178 8.19 -9.60 -10.02
CA ASN A 178 7.95 -8.69 -11.13
C ASN A 178 6.44 -8.56 -11.38
N TYR A 179 5.99 -7.34 -11.64
CA TYR A 179 4.57 -7.05 -11.89
C TYR A 179 4.44 -5.98 -12.97
N TYR A 180 3.39 -6.05 -13.78
CA TYR A 180 2.97 -4.84 -14.47
C TYR A 180 2.26 -3.93 -13.47
N VAL A 181 2.52 -2.63 -13.55
CA VAL A 181 1.90 -1.63 -12.67
C VAL A 181 0.97 -0.79 -13.52
N ALA A 182 -0.32 -0.79 -13.18
CA ALA A 182 -1.31 0.06 -13.80
C ALA A 182 -1.71 1.17 -12.82
N ILE A 183 -1.88 2.38 -13.35
CA ILE A 183 -2.37 3.55 -12.62
C ILE A 183 -3.68 3.99 -13.27
N ARG A 184 -4.75 4.09 -12.48
CA ARG A 184 -6.08 4.47 -12.96
C ARG A 184 -6.66 5.60 -12.15
N HIS A 185 -7.41 6.45 -12.83
CA HIS A 185 -8.08 7.60 -12.25
C HIS A 185 -9.51 7.70 -12.79
N ARG A 186 -10.39 8.42 -12.09
CA ARG A 186 -11.84 8.50 -12.38
C ARG A 186 -12.18 9.29 -13.64
N ASN A 187 -11.37 10.28 -14.03
CA ASN A 187 -11.64 11.13 -15.21
C ASN A 187 -10.50 11.10 -16.24
N HIS A 188 -9.49 10.24 -16.05
CA HIS A 188 -8.38 10.07 -16.98
C HIS A 188 -8.26 8.61 -17.45
N LEU A 189 -7.78 8.43 -18.67
CA LEU A 189 -7.41 7.12 -19.19
C LEU A 189 -6.30 6.50 -18.35
N GLY A 190 -6.52 5.26 -17.90
CA GLY A 190 -5.50 4.50 -17.18
C GLY A 190 -4.24 4.30 -18.01
N ILE A 191 -3.11 4.14 -17.32
CA ILE A 191 -1.82 3.82 -17.93
C ILE A 191 -1.25 2.54 -17.32
N LEU A 192 -0.42 1.83 -18.07
CA LEU A 192 0.23 0.59 -17.66
C LEU A 192 1.71 0.66 -18.03
N THR A 193 2.59 0.16 -17.18
CA THR A 193 4.01 0.01 -17.52
C THR A 193 4.20 -0.79 -18.81
N ALA A 194 5.16 -0.39 -19.65
CA ALA A 194 5.47 -1.09 -20.90
C ALA A 194 6.16 -2.45 -20.69
N SER A 195 6.78 -2.63 -19.53
CA SER A 195 7.39 -3.88 -19.08
C SER A 195 7.06 -4.12 -17.61
N THR A 196 7.35 -5.32 -17.13
CA THR A 196 7.24 -5.61 -15.70
C THR A 196 8.28 -4.82 -14.90
N VAL A 197 7.90 -4.44 -13.69
CA VAL A 197 8.72 -3.73 -12.70
C VAL A 197 9.05 -4.70 -11.58
N SER A 198 10.32 -4.79 -11.20
CA SER A 198 10.75 -5.63 -10.08
C SER A 198 10.46 -4.90 -8.77
N LEU A 199 9.53 -5.43 -7.97
CA LEU A 199 9.08 -4.84 -6.71
C LEU A 199 9.57 -5.68 -5.54
N SER A 200 9.97 -5.00 -4.47
CA SER A 200 10.45 -5.62 -3.23
C SER A 200 10.03 -4.81 -2.01
N GLU A 201 10.42 -5.26 -0.81
CA GLU A 201 10.23 -4.50 0.44
C GLU A 201 11.02 -3.17 0.46
N THR A 202 12.03 -3.03 -0.41
CA THR A 202 12.70 -1.75 -0.63
C THR A 202 11.88 -0.89 -1.58
N VAL A 203 11.75 0.40 -1.25
CA VAL A 203 11.00 1.37 -2.06
C VAL A 203 11.55 1.38 -3.48
N THR A 204 10.68 1.07 -4.43
CA THR A 204 10.96 1.14 -5.86
C THR A 204 10.37 2.42 -6.42
N ASN A 205 11.23 3.33 -6.90
CA ASN A 205 10.79 4.54 -7.58
C ASN A 205 10.34 4.19 -9.00
N LEU A 206 9.15 4.62 -9.38
CA LEU A 206 8.56 4.37 -10.71
C LEU A 206 8.01 5.68 -11.28
N ASP A 207 8.83 6.38 -12.05
CA ASP A 207 8.39 7.61 -12.71
C ASP A 207 7.84 7.29 -14.11
N LEU A 208 6.55 7.56 -14.33
CA LEU A 208 5.86 7.36 -15.61
C LEU A 208 5.61 8.68 -16.35
N SER A 209 6.16 9.78 -15.85
CA SER A 209 5.93 11.13 -16.36
C SER A 209 7.06 11.66 -17.25
N THR A 210 8.23 11.03 -17.25
CA THR A 210 9.44 11.55 -17.94
C THR A 210 9.86 10.76 -19.18
N ASP A 211 9.39 9.51 -19.34
CA ASP A 211 9.63 8.70 -20.54
C ASP A 211 8.34 8.02 -21.01
N MET A 212 7.88 8.42 -22.18
CA MET A 212 6.70 7.86 -22.82
C MET A 212 6.85 6.36 -23.15
N ASN A 213 8.07 5.85 -23.32
CA ASN A 213 8.31 4.42 -23.57
C ASN A 213 8.19 3.57 -22.31
N ALA A 214 8.14 4.18 -21.12
CA ALA A 214 7.88 3.46 -19.87
C ALA A 214 6.42 3.00 -19.76
N VAL A 215 5.53 3.49 -20.64
CA VAL A 215 4.09 3.21 -20.64
C VAL A 215 3.65 2.51 -21.93
N THR A 216 2.83 1.47 -21.78
CA THR A 216 2.22 0.74 -22.90
C THR A 216 1.40 1.68 -23.77
N GLY A 217 1.69 1.67 -25.08
CA GLY A 217 1.04 2.54 -26.07
C GLY A 217 1.64 3.94 -26.21
N GLY A 218 2.57 4.34 -25.34
CA GLY A 218 3.32 5.59 -25.44
C GLY A 218 2.44 6.82 -25.71
N ALA A 219 2.62 7.46 -26.88
CA ALA A 219 1.88 8.68 -27.27
C ALA A 219 0.37 8.48 -27.43
N LEU A 220 -0.10 7.24 -27.43
CA LEU A 220 -1.52 6.91 -27.41
C LEU A 220 -2.09 6.94 -25.98
N ALA A 221 -1.29 6.62 -24.97
CA ALA A 221 -1.67 6.59 -23.55
C ALA A 221 -1.35 7.89 -22.81
N LEU A 222 -0.29 8.60 -23.22
CA LEU A 222 0.20 9.81 -22.56
C LEU A 222 0.16 11.02 -23.47
N ARG A 223 -0.17 12.17 -22.88
CA ARG A 223 -0.12 13.49 -23.51
C ARG A 223 1.16 14.22 -23.12
N ASP A 224 1.85 14.76 -24.11
CA ASP A 224 2.96 15.71 -23.87
C ASP A 224 2.39 17.05 -23.40
N MET A 225 2.75 17.44 -22.18
CA MET A 225 2.35 18.70 -21.57
C MET A 225 3.43 19.79 -21.69
N GLY A 226 4.54 19.50 -22.38
CA GLY A 226 5.73 20.34 -22.42
C GLY A 226 6.62 20.15 -21.19
N ASN A 227 7.76 20.84 -21.17
CA ASN A 227 8.74 20.80 -20.07
C ASN A 227 9.26 19.40 -19.69
N GLY A 228 9.11 18.41 -20.58
CA GLY A 228 9.50 17.02 -20.33
C GLY A 228 8.52 16.24 -19.46
N ILE A 229 7.29 16.75 -19.25
CA ILE A 229 6.24 16.08 -18.47
C ILE A 229 5.18 15.49 -19.41
N PHE A 230 4.92 14.20 -19.20
CA PHE A 230 3.86 13.44 -19.82
C PHE A 230 2.75 13.16 -18.81
N ALA A 231 1.50 13.39 -19.21
CA ALA A 231 0.33 13.24 -18.35
C ALA A 231 -0.68 12.24 -18.92
N MET A 232 -1.45 11.61 -18.05
CA MET A 232 -2.60 10.79 -18.41
C MET A 232 -3.63 11.65 -19.16
N TYR A 233 -4.24 11.11 -20.21
CA TYR A 233 -5.27 11.83 -20.97
C TYR A 233 -6.55 12.00 -20.14
N ALA A 234 -7.05 13.23 -20.03
CA ALA A 234 -8.31 13.55 -19.35
C ALA A 234 -9.51 13.42 -20.29
N GLY A 235 -10.68 13.13 -19.73
CA GLY A 235 -11.97 13.17 -20.43
C GLY A 235 -12.71 11.84 -20.54
N ASP A 236 -12.28 10.82 -19.81
CA ASP A 236 -13.04 9.57 -19.64
C ASP A 236 -14.10 9.80 -18.56
N VAL A 237 -15.26 10.32 -18.96
CA VAL A 237 -16.26 10.88 -18.03
C VAL A 237 -16.95 9.78 -17.22
N ASN A 238 -17.09 8.59 -17.79
CA ASN A 238 -17.74 7.44 -17.16
C ASN A 238 -16.75 6.36 -16.68
N SER A 239 -15.44 6.61 -16.80
CA SER A 239 -14.35 5.69 -16.44
C SER A 239 -14.40 4.34 -17.19
N ASP A 240 -14.86 4.33 -18.44
CA ASP A 240 -14.98 3.11 -19.24
C ASP A 240 -13.70 2.75 -20.04
N GLY A 241 -12.66 3.57 -19.92
CA GLY A 241 -11.39 3.40 -20.62
C GLY A 241 -11.40 3.93 -22.04
N SER A 242 -12.42 4.70 -22.45
CA SER A 242 -12.51 5.32 -23.76
C SER A 242 -12.97 6.78 -23.65
N ILE A 243 -12.37 7.65 -24.45
CA ILE A 243 -12.83 9.04 -24.58
C ILE A 243 -13.55 9.12 -25.92
N LEU A 244 -14.88 9.16 -25.89
CA LEU A 244 -15.72 9.16 -27.08
C LEU A 244 -16.65 10.38 -27.12
N ASN A 245 -17.40 10.52 -28.23
CA ASN A 245 -18.43 11.56 -28.33
C ASN A 245 -19.56 11.38 -27.29
N THR A 246 -19.71 10.17 -26.74
CA THR A 246 -20.60 9.91 -25.60
C THR A 246 -20.15 10.64 -24.34
N ASP A 247 -18.85 10.75 -24.09
CA ASP A 247 -18.30 11.48 -22.95
C ASP A 247 -18.49 12.99 -23.08
N VAL A 248 -18.36 13.51 -24.30
CA VAL A 248 -18.73 14.90 -24.63
C VAL A 248 -20.21 15.16 -24.30
N ALA A 249 -21.11 14.25 -24.69
CA ALA A 249 -22.53 14.37 -24.39
C ALA A 249 -22.83 14.24 -22.88
N ASN A 250 -22.13 13.35 -22.18
CA ASN A 250 -22.25 13.18 -20.73
C ASN A 250 -21.82 14.44 -19.99
N ALA A 251 -20.68 15.04 -20.37
CA ALA A 251 -20.21 16.28 -19.78
C ALA A 251 -21.14 17.47 -20.09
N LEU A 252 -21.67 17.56 -21.32
CA LEU A 252 -22.67 18.58 -21.68
C LEU A 252 -23.93 18.47 -20.82
N ALA A 253 -24.39 17.26 -20.51
CA ALA A 253 -25.61 17.03 -19.72
C ALA A 253 -25.53 17.58 -18.29
N VAL A 254 -24.30 17.70 -17.74
CA VAL A 254 -24.04 18.22 -16.39
C VAL A 254 -23.32 19.57 -16.40
N SER A 255 -23.21 20.22 -17.56
CA SER A 255 -22.55 21.53 -17.69
C SER A 255 -23.29 22.59 -16.86
N GLY A 256 -22.51 23.46 -16.22
CA GLY A 256 -22.97 24.47 -15.25
C GLY A 256 -23.00 23.97 -13.80
N SER A 257 -22.64 22.71 -13.54
CA SER A 257 -22.41 22.24 -12.17
C SER A 257 -21.20 22.96 -11.56
N ILE A 258 -21.33 23.36 -10.31
CA ILE A 258 -20.29 24.02 -9.52
C ILE A 258 -20.00 23.20 -8.27
N ASN A 259 -18.76 23.26 -7.78
CA ASN A 259 -18.30 22.50 -6.62
C ASN A 259 -18.65 21.00 -6.72
N ALA A 260 -18.38 20.39 -7.88
CA ALA A 260 -18.83 19.05 -8.23
C ALA A 260 -17.65 18.07 -8.37
N TYR A 261 -17.60 17.04 -7.54
CA TYR A 261 -16.63 15.94 -7.68
C TYR A 261 -17.18 14.89 -8.65
N THR A 262 -16.98 15.10 -9.96
CA THR A 262 -17.50 14.19 -11.01
C THR A 262 -16.47 13.88 -12.09
N GLY A 263 -16.73 12.87 -12.93
CA GLY A 263 -15.86 12.54 -14.06
C GLY A 263 -15.89 13.57 -15.20
N ALA A 264 -16.89 14.44 -15.23
CA ALA A 264 -17.06 15.46 -16.28
C ALA A 264 -16.26 16.76 -16.03
N ASP A 265 -15.79 16.96 -14.80
CA ASP A 265 -14.81 18.00 -14.46
C ASP A 265 -13.43 17.51 -14.92
N ALA A 266 -13.03 17.93 -16.13
CA ALA A 266 -11.88 17.38 -16.83
C ALA A 266 -10.61 18.19 -16.55
N ASP A 267 -10.73 19.48 -16.18
CA ASP A 267 -9.61 20.31 -15.74
C ASP A 267 -9.39 20.30 -14.21
N MET A 268 -10.26 19.60 -13.48
CA MET A 268 -10.20 19.34 -12.04
C MET A 268 -10.32 20.60 -11.19
N ASP A 269 -11.07 21.61 -11.65
CA ASP A 269 -11.32 22.85 -10.92
C ASP A 269 -12.60 22.83 -10.06
N GLY A 270 -13.36 21.73 -10.13
CA GLY A 270 -14.64 21.56 -9.43
C GLY A 270 -15.84 22.16 -10.15
N ASN A 271 -15.69 22.75 -11.33
CA ASN A 271 -16.77 23.33 -12.11
C ASN A 271 -16.81 22.70 -13.51
N ILE A 272 -18.00 22.34 -13.96
CA ILE A 272 -18.17 21.70 -15.26
C ILE A 272 -18.57 22.76 -16.27
N LEU A 273 -17.60 23.25 -17.05
CA LEU A 273 -17.79 24.34 -17.99
C LEU A 273 -17.55 23.90 -19.44
N ASN A 274 -17.85 24.79 -20.38
CA ASN A 274 -17.54 24.55 -21.80
C ASN A 274 -16.03 24.43 -22.05
N THR A 275 -15.20 24.91 -21.11
CA THR A 275 -13.73 24.77 -21.16
C THR A 275 -13.28 23.33 -20.99
N ASP A 276 -13.84 22.56 -20.06
CA ASP A 276 -13.59 21.12 -19.93
C ASP A 276 -13.84 20.40 -21.24
N ILE A 277 -15.01 20.69 -21.82
CA ILE A 277 -15.53 19.98 -22.98
C ILE A 277 -14.70 20.35 -24.22
N ALA A 278 -14.59 21.65 -24.53
CA ALA A 278 -14.00 22.11 -25.78
C ALA A 278 -12.46 22.07 -25.79
N LEU A 279 -11.81 22.18 -24.63
CA LEU A 279 -10.34 22.26 -24.54
C LEU A 279 -9.69 20.95 -24.11
N ILE A 280 -10.43 20.03 -23.48
CA ILE A 280 -9.88 18.78 -22.95
C ILE A 280 -10.59 17.55 -23.52
N ILE A 281 -11.88 17.36 -23.24
CA ILE A 281 -12.59 16.12 -23.59
C ILE A 281 -12.68 15.94 -25.12
N GLN A 282 -13.15 16.96 -25.84
CA GLN A 282 -13.34 16.89 -27.29
C GLN A 282 -12.02 16.75 -28.07
N PRO A 283 -10.93 17.47 -27.74
CA PRO A 283 -9.62 17.24 -28.37
C PRO A 283 -9.05 15.84 -28.12
N ASN A 284 -9.41 15.21 -27.01
CA ASN A 284 -8.97 13.86 -26.66
C ASN A 284 -9.92 12.77 -27.17
N ALA A 285 -11.02 13.12 -27.82
CA ALA A 285 -11.97 12.15 -28.35
C ALA A 285 -11.32 11.21 -29.39
N GLY A 286 -11.62 9.91 -29.28
CA GLY A 286 -11.02 8.83 -30.05
C GLY A 286 -9.81 8.16 -29.38
N ARG A 287 -9.41 8.62 -28.19
CA ARG A 287 -8.39 7.95 -27.38
C ARG A 287 -9.03 6.81 -26.58
N ILE A 288 -8.29 5.73 -26.43
CA ILE A 288 -8.68 4.55 -25.65
C ILE A 288 -7.51 4.12 -24.77
N GLN A 289 -7.82 3.50 -23.64
CA GLN A 289 -6.84 2.86 -22.78
C GLN A 289 -6.06 1.77 -23.56
N GLN A 290 -4.77 1.64 -23.28
CA GLN A 290 -3.85 0.84 -24.11
C GLN A 290 -3.56 -0.57 -23.56
N PHE A 291 -4.39 -1.07 -22.63
CA PHE A 291 -4.24 -2.38 -21.97
C PHE A 291 -5.56 -2.89 -21.38
#